data_AF-A0A929BIA0-F1
#
_entry.id   AF-A0A929BIA0-F1
#
_cell.length_a   1.000
_cell.length_b   1.000
_cell.length_c   1.000
_cell.angle_alpha   90.00
_cell.angle_beta   90.00
_cell.angle_gamma   90.00
#
_symmetry.space_group_name_H-M   'P 1'
#
loop_
_entity.id
_entity.type
_entity.pdbx_description
1 polymer ?
#
loop_
_entity_poly.entity_id
_entity_poly.type
_entity_poly.pdbx_seq_one_letter_code
_entity_poly.pdbx_strand_id
1 'polypeptide(L)'
;MRTLRLIGTFYKSYVIASSIITISCMRLIYMYGIDIFTVLFWFKIVTLGIIVYYINNYKKNEFYYYQSLGLSKLFLWISTIIIDLSLFIILLITMLQIR
;
A
#
# COMPACT_ATOMS: atom_id res chain seq x y z
N MET A 1 13.48 -14.90 -10.40
CA MET A 1 13.08 -15.10 -8.98
C MET A 1 13.71 -14.11 -8.00
N ARG A 2 14.94 -13.60 -8.19
CA ARG A 2 15.58 -12.66 -7.24
C ARG A 2 14.84 -11.31 -7.09
N THR A 3 14.35 -10.73 -8.19
CA THR A 3 13.65 -9.43 -8.18
C THR A 3 12.33 -9.46 -7.40
N LEU A 4 11.49 -10.47 -7.62
CA LEU A 4 10.24 -10.70 -6.87
C LEU A 4 10.50 -10.80 -5.36
N ARG A 5 11.57 -11.49 -4.95
CA ARG A 5 11.95 -11.60 -3.54
C ARG A 5 12.37 -10.25 -2.94
N LEU A 6 13.05 -9.40 -3.69
CA LEU A 6 13.43 -8.05 -3.24
C LEU A 6 12.21 -7.14 -3.09
N ILE A 7 11.29 -7.17 -4.06
CA ILE A 7 10.01 -6.45 -3.99
C ILE A 7 9.19 -6.92 -2.79
N GLY A 8 9.11 -8.24 -2.56
CA GLY A 8 8.41 -8.80 -1.41
C GLY A 8 9.02 -8.40 -0.07
N THR A 9 10.35 -8.39 0.03
CA THR A 9 11.07 -7.92 1.24
C THR A 9 10.78 -6.45 1.50
N PHE A 10 10.78 -5.62 0.46
CA PHE A 10 10.44 -4.21 0.57
C PHE A 10 8.98 -4.02 1.02
N TYR A 11 8.03 -4.72 0.38
CA TYR A 11 6.59 -4.67 0.71
C TYR A 11 6.30 -5.06 2.16
N LYS A 12 7.02 -6.06 2.69
CA LYS A 12 6.91 -6.48 4.10
C LYS A 12 7.15 -5.34 5.09
N SER A 13 7.91 -4.31 4.70
CA SER A 13 8.21 -3.16 5.57
C SER A 13 6.97 -2.37 5.96
N TYR A 14 5.89 -2.42 5.19
CA TYR A 14 4.72 -1.58 5.41
C TYR A 14 3.37 -2.25 5.17
N VAL A 15 3.36 -3.48 4.65
CA VAL A 15 2.12 -4.23 4.39
C VAL A 15 1.22 -4.34 5.62
N ILE A 16 1.79 -4.47 6.83
CA ILE A 16 1.03 -4.56 8.07
C ILE A 16 0.34 -3.23 8.39
N ALA A 17 1.06 -2.11 8.29
CA ALA A 17 0.48 -0.80 8.53
C ALA A 17 -0.63 -0.49 7.50
N SER A 18 -0.35 -0.79 6.23
CA SER A 18 -1.30 -0.56 5.14
C SER A 18 -2.53 -1.47 5.22
N SER A 19 -2.38 -2.73 5.67
CA SER A 19 -3.50 -3.66 5.81
C SER A 19 -4.43 -3.27 6.95
N ILE A 20 -3.90 -2.76 8.08
CA ILE A 20 -4.72 -2.23 9.18
C ILE A 20 -5.59 -1.07 8.69
N ILE A 21 -5.03 -0.16 7.89
CA ILE A 21 -5.77 0.94 7.28
C ILE A 21 -6.86 0.39 6.35
N THR A 22 -6.51 -0.57 5.48
CA THR A 22 -7.48 -1.21 4.56
C THR A 22 -8.64 -1.85 5.32
N ILE A 23 -8.37 -2.62 6.38
CA ILE A 23 -9.41 -3.26 7.23
C ILE A 23 -10.30 -2.19 7.89
N SER A 24 -9.71 -1.09 8.35
CA SER A 24 -10.47 0.02 8.95
C SER A 24 -11.42 0.64 7.91
N CYS A 25 -10.95 0.87 6.69
CA CYS A 25 -11.77 1.35 5.59
C CYS A 25 -12.89 0.37 5.22
N MET A 26 -12.63 -0.94 5.20
CA MET A 26 -13.67 -1.95 4.96
C MET A 26 -14.79 -1.89 6.00
N ARG A 27 -14.44 -1.73 7.28
CA ARG A 27 -15.45 -1.63 8.32
C ARG A 27 -16.34 -0.40 8.12
N LEU A 28 -15.76 0.72 7.71
CA LEU A 28 -16.50 1.94 7.42
C LEU A 28 -17.39 1.77 6.18
N ILE A 29 -16.89 1.21 5.07
CA ILE A 29 -17.71 1.03 3.85
C ILE A 29 -18.88 0.08 4.13
N TYR A 30 -18.69 -0.95 4.96
CA TYR A 30 -19.77 -1.85 5.36
C TYR A 30 -20.89 -1.11 6.12
N MET A 31 -20.54 -0.15 7.00
CA MET A 31 -21.52 0.62 7.77
C MET A 31 -22.21 1.72 6.95
N TYR A 32 -21.46 2.52 6.19
CA TYR A 32 -21.99 3.72 5.53
C TYR A 32 -22.28 3.55 4.03
N GLY A 33 -21.72 2.53 3.38
CA GLY A 33 -22.03 2.19 1.99
C GLY A 33 -21.17 2.98 1.01
N ILE A 34 -21.67 3.13 -0.21
CA ILE A 34 -20.92 3.75 -1.31
C ILE A 34 -20.65 5.25 -1.09
N ASP A 35 -21.47 5.95 -0.31
CA ASP A 35 -21.41 7.41 -0.15
C ASP A 35 -20.07 7.89 0.41
N ILE A 36 -19.42 7.07 1.24
CA ILE A 36 -18.11 7.41 1.84
C ILE A 36 -16.91 6.95 0.99
N PHE A 37 -17.13 6.37 -0.19
CA PHE A 37 -16.07 5.85 -1.07
C PHE A 37 -15.01 6.92 -1.35
N THR A 38 -15.43 8.10 -1.79
CA THR A 38 -14.53 9.20 -2.15
C THR A 38 -13.66 9.60 -0.97
N VAL A 39 -14.23 9.67 0.23
CA VAL A 39 -13.51 10.01 1.47
C VAL A 39 -12.48 8.93 1.81
N LEU A 40 -12.88 7.65 1.77
CA LEU A 40 -11.98 6.54 2.06
C LEU A 40 -10.85 6.40 1.03
N PHE A 41 -11.12 6.69 -0.23
CA PHE A 41 -10.12 6.67 -1.29
C PHE A 41 -9.04 7.72 -1.06
N TRP A 42 -9.43 8.98 -0.79
CA TRP A 42 -8.48 10.04 -0.46
C TRP A 42 -7.72 9.77 0.84
N PHE A 43 -8.41 9.25 1.86
CA PHE A 43 -7.78 8.82 3.10
C PHE A 43 -6.69 7.76 2.87
N LYS A 44 -6.95 6.77 2.00
CA LYS A 44 -5.97 5.75 1.61
C LYS A 44 -4.76 6.35 0.89
N ILE A 45 -4.96 7.32 -0.01
CA ILE A 45 -3.86 8.00 -0.70
C ILE A 45 -2.99 8.78 0.29
N VAL A 46 -3.60 9.56 1.18
CA VAL A 46 -2.87 10.39 2.16
C VAL A 46 -2.05 9.50 3.11
N THR A 47 -2.66 8.43 3.62
CA THR A 47 -1.96 7.51 4.53
C THR A 47 -0.82 6.75 3.84
N LEU A 48 -0.99 6.34 2.58
CA LEU A 48 0.11 5.81 1.77
C LEU A 48 1.23 6.84 1.59
N GLY A 49 0.91 8.11 1.33
CA GLY A 49 1.89 9.19 1.24
C GLY A 49 2.71 9.35 2.53
N ILE A 50 2.06 9.26 3.69
CA ILE A 50 2.74 9.31 5.00
C ILE A 50 3.66 8.10 5.18
N ILE A 51 3.20 6.90 4.83
CA ILE A 51 4.01 5.67 4.88
C ILE A 51 5.25 5.82 3.97
N VAL A 52 5.05 6.34 2.75
CA VAL A 52 6.13 6.59 1.79
C VAL A 52 7.15 7.55 2.36
N TYR A 53 6.71 8.66 2.93
CA TYR A 53 7.58 9.64 3.57
C TYR A 53 8.38 9.04 4.72
N TYR A 54 7.70 8.34 5.64
CA TYR A 54 8.33 7.71 6.80
C TYR A 54 9.41 6.70 6.40
N ILE A 55 9.09 5.80 5.46
CA ILE A 55 10.02 4.75 5.01
C ILE A 55 11.18 5.35 4.22
N ASN A 56 10.93 6.38 3.41
CA ASN A 56 12.00 7.06 2.69
C ASN A 56 13.05 7.66 3.62
N ASN A 57 12.64 8.16 4.78
CA ASN A 57 13.54 8.70 5.78
C ASN A 57 14.19 7.59 6.63
N TYR A 58 13.41 6.63 7.12
CA TYR A 58 13.90 5.59 8.03
C TYR A 58 14.80 4.55 7.33
N LYS A 59 14.43 4.15 6.10
CA LYS A 59 15.11 3.09 5.34
C LYS A 59 16.00 3.61 4.23
N LYS A 60 16.48 4.86 4.33
CA LYS A 60 17.35 5.49 3.31
C LYS A 60 18.54 4.58 2.93
N ASN A 61 19.13 3.91 3.91
CA ASN A 61 20.28 3.00 3.71
C ASN A 61 19.92 1.72 2.95
N GLU A 62 18.72 1.16 3.17
CA GLU A 62 18.27 -0.02 2.44
C GLU A 62 18.06 0.27 0.94
N PHE A 63 17.66 1.49 0.58
CA PHE A 63 17.51 1.88 -0.83
C PHE A 63 18.83 1.83 -1.60
N TYR A 64 19.97 2.15 -0.97
CA TYR A 64 21.28 2.01 -1.61
C TYR A 64 21.63 0.54 -1.87
N TYR A 65 21.23 -0.37 -0.99
CA TYR A 65 21.39 -1.82 -1.20
C TYR A 65 20.56 -2.33 -2.39
N TYR A 66 19.32 -1.87 -2.53
CA TYR A 66 18.51 -2.24 -3.69
C TYR A 66 19.07 -1.66 -4.99
N GLN A 67 19.63 -0.45 -4.94
CA GLN A 67 20.23 0.21 -6.10
C GLN A 67 21.52 -0.48 -6.57
N SER A 68 22.37 -0.96 -5.65
CA SER A 68 23.57 -1.75 -6.01
C SER A 68 23.22 -3.10 -6.63
N LEU A 69 22.02 -3.62 -6.38
CA LEU A 69 21.44 -4.80 -7.02
C LEU A 69 20.73 -4.49 -8.35
N GLY A 70 20.78 -3.24 -8.83
CA GLY A 70 20.21 -2.81 -10.11
C GLY A 70 18.71 -2.47 -10.06
N LEU A 71 18.09 -2.41 -8.88
CA LEU A 71 16.68 -2.01 -8.73
C LEU A 71 16.59 -0.54 -8.34
N SER A 72 15.85 0.26 -9.12
CA SER A 72 15.60 1.65 -8.78
C SER A 72 14.59 1.78 -7.65
N LYS A 73 14.79 2.79 -6.80
CA LYS A 73 13.87 3.15 -5.72
C LYS A 73 12.44 3.38 -6.22
N LEU A 74 12.30 4.05 -7.38
CA LEU A 74 11.01 4.32 -8.01
C LEU A 74 10.31 3.02 -8.42
N PHE A 75 11.03 2.07 -8.99
CA PHE A 75 10.46 0.79 -9.39
C PHE A 75 9.93 -0.02 -8.20
N LEU A 76 10.66 -0.03 -7.07
CA LEU A 76 10.19 -0.66 -5.83
C LEU A 76 8.91 -0.01 -5.30
N TRP A 77 8.85 1.32 -5.26
CA TRP A 77 7.66 2.04 -4.80
C TRP A 77 6.46 1.83 -5.71
N ILE A 78 6.62 2.01 -7.02
CA ILE A 78 5.52 1.88 -7.98
C ILE A 78 4.94 0.46 -7.94
N SER A 79 5.81 -0.57 -7.99
CA SER A 79 5.35 -1.97 -7.97
C SER A 79 4.57 -2.29 -6.69
N THR A 80 5.05 -1.87 -5.53
CA THR A 80 4.40 -2.19 -4.25
C THR A 80 3.16 -1.34 -3.97
N ILE A 81 3.13 -0.07 -4.40
CA ILE A 81 1.93 0.80 -4.32
C ILE A 81 0.81 0.27 -5.23
N ILE A 82 1.13 -0.17 -6.45
CA ILE A 82 0.14 -0.75 -7.36
C ILE A 82 -0.47 -2.01 -6.75
N ILE A 83 0.35 -2.89 -6.18
CA ILE A 83 -0.14 -4.11 -5.50
C ILE A 83 -1.05 -3.75 -4.32
N ASP A 84 -0.67 -2.77 -3.50
CA ASP A 84 -1.46 -2.36 -2.34
C ASP A 84 -2.80 -1.71 -2.73
N LEU A 85 -2.78 -0.80 -3.71
CA LEU A 85 -3.98 -0.12 -4.19
C LEU A 85 -4.93 -1.06 -4.93
N SER A 86 -4.40 -1.98 -5.74
CA SER A 86 -5.25 -2.99 -6.41
C SER A 86 -5.94 -3.89 -5.38
N LEU A 87 -5.20 -4.34 -4.36
CA LEU A 87 -5.78 -5.10 -3.25
C LEU A 87 -6.85 -4.29 -2.51
N PHE A 88 -6.60 -3.01 -2.24
CA PHE A 88 -7.58 -2.12 -1.61
C PHE A 88 -8.87 -1.99 -2.44
N ILE A 89 -8.76 -1.75 -3.75
CA ILE A 89 -9.90 -1.60 -4.65
C ILE A 89 -10.70 -2.90 -4.77
N ILE A 90 -10.03 -4.03 -4.98
CA ILE A 90 -10.67 -5.35 -5.06
C ILE A 90 -11.50 -5.59 -3.79
N LEU A 91 -10.88 -5.37 -2.64
CA LEU A 91 -11.54 -5.58 -1.35
C LEU A 91 -12.71 -4.63 -1.12
N LEU A 92 -12.58 -3.37 -1.53
CA LEU A 92 -13.67 -2.40 -1.43
C LEU A 92 -14.86 -2.84 -2.28
N ILE A 93 -14.63 -3.23 -3.54
CA ILE A 93 -15.67 -3.73 -4.43
C ILE A 93 -16.35 -4.97 -3.83
N THR A 94 -15.58 -5.94 -3.32
CA THR A 94 -16.16 -7.15 -2.71
C THR A 94 -17.04 -6.81 -1.50
N MET A 95 -16.62 -5.86 -0.66
CA MET A 95 -17.41 -5.43 0.50
C MET A 95 -18.71 -4.72 0.09
N LEU A 96 -18.68 -3.94 -0.98
CA LEU A 96 -19.89 -3.31 -1.53
C LEU A 96 -20.86 -4.31 -2.15
N GLN A 97 -20.36 -5.41 -2.72
CA GLN A 97 -21.22 -6.47 -3.27
C GLN A 97 -21.83 -7.36 -2.18
N ILE A 98 -21.15 -7.53 -1.04
CA ILE A 98 -21.60 -8.37 0.09
C ILE A 98 -22.67 -7.67 0.93
N ARG A 99 -22.62 -6.34 1.02
CA ARG A 99 -23.60 -5.52 1.74
C ARG A 99 -24.92 -5.45 0.98
#